data_AF-A0A0Q5F781-F1
#
_entry.id   AF-A0A0Q5F781-F1
#
_cell.length_a   1.000
_cell.length_b   1.000
_cell.length_c   1.000
_cell.angle_alpha   90.00
_cell.angle_beta   90.00
_cell.angle_gamma   90.00
#
_symmetry.space_group_name_H-M   'P 1'
#
loop_
_entity.id
_entity.type
_entity.pdbx_description
1 polymer ?
#
loop_
_entity_poly.entity_id
_entity_poly.type
_entity_poly.pdbx_seq_one_letter_code
_entity_poly.pdbx_strand_id
1 'polypeptide(L)'
;MSSRSRSSVARAIGCVVVVAAGIGLLACTWMLPTETERVLGTAKVALQTAAQELIAPDQLPRITLGAEGGTRELDACTGEFTEMITYRDAAVPPLYAAHNNCGGDIILGWQLGTRVQVAGSDTVYEVVDERRTPKGAPVDTLAGIDGELLVQTCFYGEDQMRFLALAPSPA
;
A
#
# COMPACT_ATOMS: atom_id res chain seq x y z
N MET A 1 -33.70 -38.94 20.69
CA MET A 1 -33.86 -37.48 20.95
C MET A 1 -32.66 -36.89 21.72
N SER A 2 -31.42 -37.01 21.20
CA SER A 2 -30.21 -36.52 21.91
C SER A 2 -29.20 -35.76 21.01
N SER A 3 -29.56 -35.47 19.74
CA SER A 3 -28.68 -34.74 18.82
C SER A 3 -28.92 -33.23 18.79
N ARG A 4 -30.10 -32.75 19.25
CA ARG A 4 -30.48 -31.33 19.21
C ARG A 4 -29.79 -30.46 20.26
N SER A 5 -29.41 -30.98 21.44
CA SER A 5 -28.77 -30.15 22.48
C SER A 5 -27.28 -29.92 22.22
N ARG A 6 -26.58 -30.93 21.67
CA ARG A 6 -25.15 -30.83 21.32
C ARG A 6 -24.88 -29.82 20.20
N SER A 7 -25.78 -29.71 19.22
CA SER A 7 -25.65 -28.72 18.14
C SER A 7 -25.90 -27.29 18.62
N SER A 8 -26.80 -27.09 19.59
CA SER A 8 -27.07 -25.78 20.19
C SER A 8 -25.91 -25.29 21.07
N VAL A 9 -25.27 -26.18 21.83
CA VAL A 9 -24.09 -25.84 22.66
C VAL A 9 -22.88 -25.52 21.78
N ALA A 10 -22.63 -26.29 20.73
CA ALA A 10 -21.55 -26.01 19.78
C ALA A 10 -21.75 -24.66 19.06
N ARG A 11 -22.99 -24.31 18.69
CA ARG A 11 -23.33 -23.00 18.12
C ARG A 11 -23.13 -21.87 19.12
N ALA A 12 -23.54 -22.06 20.38
CA ALA A 12 -23.36 -21.05 21.43
C ALA A 12 -21.88 -20.78 21.73
N ILE A 13 -21.06 -21.83 21.82
CA ILE A 13 -19.60 -21.71 22.00
C ILE A 13 -18.97 -20.99 20.80
N GLY A 14 -19.37 -21.36 19.57
CA GLY A 14 -18.92 -20.67 18.36
C GLY A 14 -19.24 -19.17 18.38
N CYS A 15 -20.46 -18.78 18.76
CA CYS A 15 -20.84 -17.37 18.91
C CYS A 15 -20.03 -16.66 19.99
N VAL A 16 -19.81 -17.28 21.15
CA VAL A 16 -19.03 -16.68 22.25
C VAL A 16 -17.58 -16.45 21.84
N VAL A 17 -16.96 -17.40 21.12
CA VAL A 17 -15.59 -17.25 20.60
C VAL A 17 -15.51 -16.10 19.60
N VAL A 18 -16.46 -16.01 18.67
CA VAL A 18 -16.49 -14.91 17.68
C VAL A 18 -16.70 -13.55 18.37
N VAL A 19 -17.60 -13.46 19.34
CA VAL A 19 -17.86 -12.23 20.09
C VAL A 19 -16.64 -11.84 20.95
N ALA A 20 -16.03 -12.79 21.65
CA ALA A 20 -14.83 -12.53 22.45
C ALA A 20 -13.64 -12.11 21.57
N ALA A 21 -13.46 -12.73 20.40
CA ALA A 21 -12.47 -12.32 19.42
C ALA A 21 -12.75 -10.90 18.90
N GLY A 22 -14.01 -10.58 18.60
CA GLY A 22 -14.44 -9.24 18.19
C GLY A 22 -14.18 -8.17 19.26
N ILE A 23 -14.53 -8.46 20.53
CA ILE A 23 -14.26 -7.56 21.67
C ILE A 23 -12.76 -7.39 21.89
N GLY A 24 -11.98 -8.47 21.78
CA GLY A 24 -10.53 -8.43 21.88
C GLY A 24 -9.90 -7.55 20.80
N LEU A 25 -10.33 -7.68 19.54
CA LEU A 25 -9.89 -6.83 18.44
C LEU A 25 -10.25 -5.36 18.68
N LEU A 26 -11.46 -5.08 19.16
CA LEU A 26 -11.90 -3.72 19.51
C LEU A 26 -11.10 -3.12 20.69
N ALA A 27 -10.72 -3.93 21.67
CA ALA A 27 -9.87 -3.47 22.76
C ALA A 27 -8.44 -3.17 22.27
N CYS A 28 -7.89 -4.00 21.37
CA CYS A 28 -6.58 -3.78 20.76
C CYS A 28 -6.53 -2.53 19.89
N THR A 29 -7.57 -2.22 19.11
CA THR A 29 -7.59 -0.98 18.30
C THR A 29 -7.58 0.28 19.17
N TRP A 30 -8.18 0.21 20.36
CA TRP A 30 -8.23 1.34 21.29
C TRP A 30 -6.92 1.51 22.07
N MET A 31 -6.27 0.40 22.46
CA MET A 31 -5.05 0.44 23.26
C MET A 31 -3.77 0.58 22.43
N LEU A 32 -3.74 0.01 21.21
CA LEU A 32 -2.56 -0.04 20.34
C LEU A 32 -2.97 0.21 18.87
N PRO A 33 -3.44 1.43 18.54
CA PRO A 33 -3.96 1.75 17.21
C PRO A 33 -2.90 1.58 16.13
N THR A 34 -1.68 2.06 16.34
CA THR A 34 -0.57 1.97 15.39
C THR A 34 -0.17 0.52 15.11
N GLU A 35 -0.02 -0.31 16.13
CA GLU A 35 0.30 -1.73 15.96
C GLU A 35 -0.82 -2.48 15.24
N THR A 36 -2.08 -2.14 15.53
CA THR A 36 -3.22 -2.76 14.86
C THR A 36 -3.26 -2.38 13.39
N GLU A 37 -3.06 -1.11 13.04
CA GLU A 37 -2.94 -0.67 11.66
C GLU A 37 -1.79 -1.35 10.94
N ARG A 38 -0.62 -1.43 11.57
CA ARG A 38 0.57 -2.06 11.00
C ARG A 38 0.33 -3.54 10.69
N VAL A 39 -0.22 -4.29 11.64
CA VAL A 39 -0.51 -5.72 11.47
C VAL A 39 -1.57 -5.96 10.40
N LEU A 40 -2.70 -5.25 10.47
CA LEU A 40 -3.78 -5.42 9.51
C LEU A 40 -3.37 -4.96 8.10
N GLY A 41 -2.64 -3.86 8.01
CA GLY A 41 -2.11 -3.34 6.75
C GLY A 41 -1.10 -4.28 6.11
N THR A 42 -0.16 -4.82 6.90
CA THR A 42 0.80 -5.83 6.41
C THR A 42 0.08 -7.08 5.91
N ALA A 43 -0.92 -7.56 6.67
CA ALA A 43 -1.73 -8.71 6.25
C ALA A 43 -2.52 -8.43 4.97
N LYS A 44 -3.10 -7.23 4.84
CA LYS A 44 -3.81 -6.78 3.62
C LYS A 44 -2.89 -6.82 2.40
N VAL A 45 -1.72 -6.20 2.49
CA VAL A 45 -0.73 -6.15 1.40
C VAL A 45 -0.26 -7.54 1.01
N ALA A 46 0.03 -8.39 1.99
CA ALA A 46 0.45 -9.78 1.74
C ALA A 46 -0.65 -10.59 1.03
N LEU A 47 -1.90 -10.45 1.46
CA LEU A 47 -3.04 -11.11 0.83
C LEU A 47 -3.29 -10.61 -0.59
N GLN A 48 -3.20 -9.29 -0.83
CA GLN A 48 -3.33 -8.71 -2.17
C GLN A 48 -2.23 -9.22 -3.10
N THR A 49 -0.98 -9.24 -2.63
CA THR A 49 0.17 -9.74 -3.41
C THR A 49 -0.01 -11.22 -3.76
N ALA A 50 -0.34 -12.06 -2.78
CA ALA A 50 -0.59 -13.48 -3.00
C ALA A 50 -1.80 -13.73 -3.93
N ALA A 51 -2.86 -12.94 -3.79
CA ALA A 51 -4.03 -13.05 -4.66
C ALA A 51 -3.68 -12.72 -6.12
N GLN A 52 -2.87 -11.68 -6.36
CA GLN A 52 -2.40 -11.33 -7.70
C GLN A 52 -1.59 -12.48 -8.33
N GLU A 53 -0.62 -13.02 -7.58
CA GLU A 53 0.21 -14.15 -8.04
C GLU A 53 -0.61 -15.41 -8.35
N LEU A 54 -1.70 -15.66 -7.62
CA LEU A 54 -2.54 -16.84 -7.83
C LEU A 54 -3.57 -16.69 -8.94
N ILE A 55 -4.19 -15.52 -9.06
CA ILE A 55 -5.32 -15.29 -9.98
C ILE A 55 -4.84 -14.79 -11.34
N ALA A 56 -3.80 -13.96 -11.37
CA ALA A 56 -3.32 -13.31 -12.57
C ALA A 56 -1.77 -13.22 -12.58
N PRO A 57 -1.05 -14.36 -12.55
CA PRO A 57 0.41 -14.41 -12.46
C PRO A 57 1.13 -13.67 -13.60
N ASP A 58 0.53 -13.66 -14.79
CA ASP A 58 1.10 -13.02 -15.98
C ASP A 58 0.72 -11.54 -16.12
N GLN A 59 -0.16 -11.02 -15.25
CA GLN A 59 -0.60 -9.64 -15.31
C GLN A 59 0.30 -8.77 -14.41
N LEU A 60 1.01 -7.84 -15.04
CA LEU A 60 1.81 -6.85 -14.31
C LEU A 60 0.91 -5.99 -13.42
N PRO A 61 1.36 -5.65 -12.20
CA PRO A 61 0.68 -4.65 -11.39
C PRO A 61 0.61 -3.32 -12.15
N ARG A 62 -0.51 -2.63 -12.00
CA ARG A 62 -0.81 -1.42 -12.76
C ARG A 62 -1.15 -0.26 -11.84
N ILE A 63 -0.62 0.92 -12.16
CA ILE A 63 -0.95 2.18 -11.50
C ILE A 63 -1.47 3.19 -12.51
N THR A 64 -2.23 4.17 -12.02
CA THR A 64 -2.66 5.33 -12.80
C THR A 64 -2.00 6.57 -12.21
N LEU A 65 -1.30 7.33 -13.03
CA LEU A 65 -0.76 8.63 -12.62
C LEU A 65 -1.87 9.68 -12.77
N GLY A 66 -2.05 10.50 -11.74
CA GLY A 66 -3.06 11.53 -11.66
C GLY A 66 -2.51 12.92 -11.98
N ALA A 67 -3.35 13.93 -11.76
CA ALA A 67 -2.99 15.33 -11.97
C ALA A 67 -1.94 15.83 -10.95
N GLU A 68 -1.36 16.99 -11.27
CA GLU A 68 -0.51 17.73 -10.34
C GLU A 68 -1.32 18.31 -9.17
N GLY A 69 -0.74 18.25 -7.96
CA GLY A 69 -1.38 18.79 -6.77
C GLY A 69 -0.53 18.73 -5.51
N GLY A 70 -1.20 18.88 -4.38
CA GLY A 70 -0.66 18.70 -3.03
C GLY A 70 -1.62 17.88 -2.17
N THR A 71 -1.65 18.18 -0.87
CA THR A 71 -2.44 17.42 0.11
C THR A 71 -3.93 17.35 -0.25
N ARG A 72 -4.51 18.42 -0.81
CA ARG A 72 -5.94 18.44 -1.16
C ARG A 72 -6.28 17.42 -2.25
N GLU A 73 -5.47 17.35 -3.30
CA GLU A 73 -5.64 16.41 -4.40
C GLU A 73 -5.36 14.98 -3.95
N LEU A 74 -4.33 14.79 -3.13
CA LEU A 74 -4.02 13.50 -2.51
C LEU A 74 -5.17 12.99 -1.60
N ASP A 75 -5.76 13.86 -0.80
CA ASP A 75 -6.88 13.56 0.10
C ASP A 75 -8.20 13.28 -0.65
N ALA A 76 -8.29 13.59 -1.95
CA ALA A 76 -9.45 13.24 -2.77
C ALA A 76 -9.58 11.73 -2.99
N CYS A 77 -8.52 10.95 -2.74
CA CYS A 77 -8.54 9.48 -2.73
C CYS A 77 -9.19 8.86 -3.98
N THR A 78 -8.80 9.35 -5.15
CA THR A 78 -9.34 8.93 -6.45
C THR A 78 -8.88 7.54 -6.89
N GLY A 79 -7.83 6.99 -6.24
CA GLY A 79 -7.14 5.77 -6.68
C GLY A 79 -5.95 6.04 -7.61
N GLU A 80 -5.73 7.29 -8.01
CA GLU A 80 -4.60 7.72 -8.82
C GLU A 80 -3.44 8.20 -7.94
N PHE A 81 -2.22 8.09 -8.46
CA PHE A 81 -1.05 8.67 -7.82
C PHE A 81 -0.90 10.13 -8.26
N THR A 82 -1.20 11.06 -7.37
CA THR A 82 -1.13 12.51 -7.61
C THR A 82 0.31 12.97 -7.75
N GLU A 83 0.64 13.77 -8.76
CA GLU A 83 1.98 14.36 -8.86
C GLU A 83 2.16 15.45 -7.80
N MET A 84 3.12 15.24 -6.89
CA MET A 84 3.31 16.09 -5.72
C MET A 84 4.19 17.30 -6.05
N ILE A 85 3.57 18.45 -6.30
CA ILE A 85 4.27 19.69 -6.65
C ILE A 85 5.28 20.10 -5.57
N THR A 86 5.00 19.79 -4.30
CA THR A 86 5.88 20.09 -3.17
C THR A 86 7.21 19.32 -3.18
N TYR A 87 7.32 18.25 -3.97
CA TYR A 87 8.54 17.45 -4.12
C TYR A 87 9.30 17.76 -5.42
N ARG A 88 8.87 18.75 -6.20
CA ARG A 88 9.59 19.16 -7.42
C ARG A 88 10.93 19.78 -7.06
N ASP A 89 12.00 19.08 -7.42
CA ASP A 89 13.39 19.51 -7.28
C ASP A 89 14.20 18.98 -8.46
N ALA A 90 15.22 19.72 -8.91
CA ALA A 90 16.04 19.30 -10.05
C ALA A 90 16.85 18.01 -9.79
N ALA A 91 17.09 17.67 -8.52
CA ALA A 91 17.81 16.48 -8.10
C ALA A 91 16.90 15.28 -7.81
N VAL A 92 15.58 15.40 -8.01
CA VAL A 92 14.58 14.37 -7.70
C VAL A 92 13.65 14.18 -8.92
N PRO A 93 13.44 12.95 -9.41
CA PRO A 93 12.48 12.70 -10.49
C PRO A 93 11.05 13.11 -10.10
N PRO A 94 10.14 13.33 -11.07
CA PRO A 94 8.74 13.58 -10.80
C PRO A 94 8.15 12.53 -9.85
N LEU A 95 7.50 13.01 -8.78
CA LEU A 95 7.04 12.18 -7.68
C LEU A 95 5.52 12.10 -7.65
N TYR A 96 5.00 10.88 -7.71
CA TYR A 96 3.58 10.58 -7.69
C TYR A 96 3.21 9.85 -6.40
N ALA A 97 2.25 10.35 -5.64
CA ALA A 97 1.88 9.81 -4.34
C ALA A 97 0.41 9.37 -4.29
N ALA A 98 0.14 8.31 -3.55
CA ALA A 98 -1.20 7.89 -3.17
C ALA A 98 -1.22 7.48 -1.70
N HIS A 99 -2.31 7.80 -0.99
CA HIS A 99 -2.53 7.27 0.36
C HIS A 99 -2.60 5.76 0.33
N ASN A 100 -2.01 5.09 1.32
CA ASN A 100 -2.00 3.62 1.39
C ASN A 100 -3.40 3.02 1.35
N ASN A 101 -4.37 3.64 2.02
CA ASN A 101 -5.74 3.16 2.01
C ASN A 101 -6.61 3.70 0.85
N CYS A 102 -5.99 4.39 -0.11
CA CYS A 102 -6.64 4.91 -1.31
C CYS A 102 -6.01 4.35 -2.59
N GLY A 103 -5.48 3.11 -2.53
CA GLY A 103 -4.86 2.41 -3.65
C GLY A 103 -3.33 2.51 -3.69
N GLY A 104 -2.73 3.36 -2.85
CA GLY A 104 -1.28 3.47 -2.75
C GLY A 104 -0.59 2.27 -2.10
N ASP A 105 -1.32 1.41 -1.38
CA ASP A 105 -0.78 0.22 -0.73
C ASP A 105 -0.27 -0.84 -1.72
N ILE A 106 -0.67 -0.78 -2.99
CA ILE A 106 -0.21 -1.70 -4.02
C ILE A 106 1.32 -1.73 -4.13
N ILE A 107 1.98 -0.58 -3.94
CA ILE A 107 3.45 -0.48 -4.05
C ILE A 107 4.17 -1.01 -2.80
N LEU A 108 3.46 -1.31 -1.71
CA LEU A 108 4.07 -1.88 -0.50
C LEU A 108 4.47 -3.35 -0.69
N GLY A 109 3.82 -4.06 -1.63
CA GLY A 109 4.16 -5.45 -1.97
C GLY A 109 5.31 -5.57 -2.96
N TRP A 110 5.68 -4.50 -3.65
CA TRP A 110 6.68 -4.54 -4.72
C TRP A 110 8.11 -4.63 -4.17
N GLN A 111 9.01 -5.18 -4.97
CA GLN A 111 10.44 -5.31 -4.70
C GLN A 111 11.25 -4.72 -5.87
N LEU A 112 12.56 -4.49 -5.66
CA LEU A 112 13.46 -4.19 -6.77
C LEU A 112 13.33 -5.28 -7.86
N GLY A 113 13.29 -4.86 -9.12
CA GLY A 113 13.02 -5.74 -10.26
C GLY A 113 11.54 -5.98 -10.57
N THR A 114 10.61 -5.47 -9.76
CA THR A 114 9.18 -5.61 -10.07
C THR A 114 8.85 -4.82 -11.32
N ARG A 115 8.32 -5.51 -12.33
CA ARG A 115 7.83 -4.89 -13.56
C ARG A 115 6.40 -4.38 -13.36
N VAL A 116 6.13 -3.17 -13.81
CA VAL A 116 4.87 -2.46 -13.55
C VAL A 116 4.37 -1.78 -14.82
N GLN A 117 3.06 -1.64 -14.94
CA GLN A 117 2.45 -0.90 -16.03
C GLN A 117 1.87 0.43 -15.54
N VAL A 118 2.12 1.50 -16.29
CA VAL A 118 1.46 2.79 -16.08
C VAL A 118 0.27 2.89 -17.03
N ALA A 119 -0.91 3.17 -16.49
CA ALA A 119 -2.13 3.31 -17.29
C ALA A 119 -1.98 4.43 -18.33
N GLY A 120 -2.34 4.13 -19.58
CA GLY A 120 -2.19 5.06 -20.70
C GLY A 120 -0.79 5.09 -21.33
N SER A 121 0.15 4.28 -20.83
CA SER A 121 1.48 4.09 -21.43
C SER A 121 1.65 2.65 -21.92
N ASP A 122 2.30 2.50 -23.07
CA ASP A 122 2.77 1.19 -23.57
C ASP A 122 4.12 0.79 -22.96
N THR A 123 4.76 1.70 -22.22
CA THR A 123 6.03 1.43 -21.54
C THR A 123 5.81 0.61 -20.29
N VAL A 124 6.53 -0.51 -20.19
CA VAL A 124 6.68 -1.26 -18.93
C VAL A 124 7.82 -0.62 -18.16
N TYR A 125 7.58 -0.34 -16.88
CA TYR A 125 8.61 0.16 -15.97
C TYR A 125 9.08 -0.97 -15.06
N GLU A 126 10.25 -0.79 -14.47
CA GLU A 126 10.82 -1.65 -13.45
C GLU A 126 11.16 -0.82 -12.21
N VAL A 127 10.94 -1.39 -11.03
CA VAL A 127 11.42 -0.81 -9.77
C VAL A 127 12.94 -0.97 -9.71
N VAL A 128 13.67 0.13 -9.82
CA VAL A 128 15.14 0.11 -9.90
C VAL A 128 15.82 0.62 -8.63
N ASP A 129 15.12 1.40 -7.81
CA ASP A 129 15.62 1.91 -6.54
C ASP A 129 14.48 2.04 -5.51
N GLU A 130 14.84 2.02 -4.23
CA GLU A 130 13.92 2.19 -3.11
C GLU A 130 14.51 3.12 -2.05
N ARG A 131 13.67 4.00 -1.52
CA ARG A 131 13.98 4.77 -0.31
C ARG A 131 12.86 4.70 0.71
N ARG A 132 13.25 4.77 1.98
CA ARG A 132 12.33 4.95 3.10
C ARG A 132 12.71 6.19 3.87
N THR A 133 11.73 6.99 4.22
CA THR A 133 11.93 8.21 4.99
C THR A 133 10.88 8.35 6.08
N PRO A 134 11.15 9.07 7.17
CA PRO A 134 10.10 9.57 8.06
C PRO A 134 9.07 10.41 7.31
N LYS A 135 7.83 10.50 7.83
CA LYS A 135 6.82 11.41 7.26
C LYS A 135 7.27 12.85 7.42
N GLY A 136 7.12 13.65 6.38
CA GLY A 136 7.57 15.05 6.37
C GLY A 136 9.09 15.23 6.28
N ALA A 137 9.85 14.18 5.97
CA ALA A 137 11.25 14.31 5.62
C ALA A 137 11.44 15.28 4.44
N PRO A 138 12.52 16.08 4.43
CA PRO A 138 12.77 17.05 3.36
C PRO A 138 13.09 16.36 2.02
N VAL A 139 12.80 17.06 0.90
CA VAL A 139 12.94 16.51 -0.46
C VAL A 139 14.38 16.11 -0.81
N ASP A 140 15.37 16.76 -0.22
CA ASP A 140 16.79 16.45 -0.37
C ASP A 140 17.15 15.04 0.09
N THR A 141 16.35 14.44 0.98
CA THR A 141 16.49 13.03 1.37
C THR A 141 16.26 12.06 0.21
N LEU A 142 15.65 12.52 -0.88
CA LEU A 142 15.45 11.75 -2.11
C LEU A 142 16.50 12.05 -3.18
N ALA A 143 17.41 13.00 -2.96
CA ALA A 143 18.43 13.36 -3.95
C ALA A 143 19.28 12.14 -4.36
N GLY A 144 19.49 11.99 -5.66
CA GLY A 144 20.28 10.90 -6.25
C GLY A 144 19.60 9.53 -6.25
N ILE A 145 18.28 9.47 -6.04
CA ILE A 145 17.51 8.25 -6.28
C ILE A 145 17.42 7.99 -7.80
N ASP A 146 17.66 6.76 -8.22
CA ASP A 146 17.78 6.41 -9.64
C ASP A 146 16.42 6.12 -10.28
N GLY A 147 16.04 6.78 -11.37
CA GLY A 147 14.80 6.47 -12.11
C GLY A 147 14.26 7.66 -12.91
N GLU A 148 13.22 7.42 -13.71
CA GLU A 148 12.54 8.47 -14.48
C GLU A 148 11.36 9.09 -13.72
N LEU A 149 10.74 8.33 -12.80
CA LEU A 149 9.70 8.83 -11.91
C LEU A 149 9.70 8.07 -10.58
N LEU A 150 9.13 8.68 -9.55
CA LEU A 150 8.96 8.08 -8.23
C LEU A 150 7.49 7.82 -7.94
N VAL A 151 7.22 6.70 -7.26
CA VAL A 151 5.92 6.43 -6.64
C VAL A 151 6.06 6.34 -5.13
N GLN A 152 5.10 6.93 -4.41
CA GLN A 152 5.17 7.08 -2.96
C GLN A 152 3.87 6.65 -2.28
N THR A 153 4.03 5.98 -1.13
CA THR A 153 2.93 5.69 -0.20
C THR A 153 3.43 5.63 1.25
N CYS A 154 2.52 5.63 2.22
CA CYS A 154 2.87 5.46 3.64
C CYS A 154 2.80 3.99 4.06
N PHE A 155 3.68 3.58 4.98
CA PHE A 155 3.48 2.32 5.70
C PHE A 155 2.28 2.44 6.66
N TYR A 156 1.56 1.34 6.84
CA TYR A 156 0.43 1.28 7.78
C TYR A 156 0.94 1.32 9.23
N GLY A 157 0.36 2.18 10.07
CA GLY A 157 0.72 2.25 11.49
C GLY A 157 2.14 2.73 11.81
N GLU A 158 2.91 3.15 10.79
CA GLU A 158 4.31 3.55 10.92
C GLU A 158 4.50 5.02 10.53
N ASP A 159 5.45 5.69 11.18
CA ASP A 159 5.92 7.02 10.80
C ASP A 159 6.97 6.94 9.69
N GLN A 160 6.65 6.19 8.63
CA GLN A 160 7.54 5.96 7.50
C GLN A 160 6.76 6.01 6.19
N MET A 161 7.43 6.51 5.15
CA MET A 161 7.00 6.53 3.78
C MET A 161 7.92 5.67 2.94
N ARG A 162 7.36 5.00 1.94
CA ARG A 162 8.10 4.24 0.93
C ARG A 162 8.10 5.03 -0.37
N PHE A 163 9.27 5.11 -0.98
CA PHE A 163 9.50 5.67 -2.30
C PHE A 163 10.10 4.56 -3.16
N LEU A 164 9.49 4.30 -4.31
CA LEU A 164 10.05 3.41 -5.31
C LEU A 164 10.33 4.22 -6.55
N ALA A 165 11.54 4.06 -7.09
CA ALA A 165 11.90 4.68 -8.34
C ALA A 165 11.67 3.73 -9.50
N LEU A 166 11.03 4.24 -10.54
CA LEU A 166 10.63 3.51 -11.71
C LEU A 166 11.44 3.99 -12.91
N ALA A 167 12.03 3.04 -13.64
CA ALA A 167 12.70 3.29 -14.91
C ALA A 167 12.12 2.39 -16.00
N PRO A 168 12.16 2.79 -17.28
CA PRO A 168 11.74 1.92 -18.37
C PRO A 168 12.46 0.57 -18.33
N SER A 169 11.69 -0.51 -18.30
CA SER A 169 12.19 -1.87 -18.42
C SER A 169 12.64 -2.07 -19.87
N PRO A 170 13.84 -2.61 -20.12
CA PRO A 170 14.18 -3.10 -21.46
C PRO A 170 13.17 -4.18 -21.88
N ALA A 171 12.87 -4.20 -23.19
CA ALA A 171 11.91 -5.13 -23.80
C ALA A 171 12.43 -6.58 -23.79
#